data_AF-A0A972MTU7-F1
#
_entry.id   AF-A0A972MTU7-F1
#
_cell.length_a   1.000
_cell.length_b   1.000
_cell.length_c   1.000
_cell.angle_alpha   90.00
_cell.angle_beta   90.00
_cell.angle_gamma   90.00
#
_symmetry.space_group_name_H-M   'P 1'
#
loop_
_entity.id
_entity.type
_entity.pdbx_description
1 polymer ?
#
loop_
_entity_poly.entity_id
_entity_poly.type
_entity_poly.pdbx_seq_one_letter_code
_entity_poly.pdbx_strand_id
1 'polypeptide(L)' 'SLLDIEVIAEGVEEKKHYKILKKLGCKYFQGYYFAYPRSIEEIKQTFHLQN' A
#
# COMPACT_ATOMS: atom_id res chain seq x y z
N SER A 1 16.28 10.42 2.19
CA SER A 1 15.47 11.65 2.24
C SER A 1 16.21 12.63 3.13
N LEU A 2 16.05 13.95 2.92
CA LEU A 2 16.63 14.97 3.80
C LEU A 2 16.11 14.83 5.25
N LEU A 3 14.87 14.35 5.37
CA LEU A 3 14.23 13.96 6.62
C LEU A 3 14.22 12.44 6.71
N ASP A 4 14.69 11.85 7.80
CA ASP A 4 14.69 10.39 7.99
C ASP A 4 13.27 9.89 8.35
N ILE A 5 12.35 10.09 7.41
CA ILE A 5 10.94 9.72 7.54
C ILE A 5 10.54 8.78 6.40
N GLU A 6 9.65 7.86 6.71
CA GLU A 6 9.01 7.01 5.74
C GLU A 6 7.74 7.67 5.21
N VAL A 7 7.48 7.50 3.90
CA VAL A 7 6.31 8.05 3.23
C VAL A 7 5.49 6.94 2.59
N ILE A 8 4.17 7.05 2.68
CA ILE A 8 3.20 6.19 2.02
C ILE A 8 2.40 7.01 1.02
N ALA A 9 2.22 6.49 -0.20
CA ALA A 9 1.30 7.07 -1.16
C ALA A 9 -0.07 6.39 -1.05
N GLU A 10 -1.08 7.15 -0.64
CA GLU A 10 -2.48 6.73 -0.58
C GLU A 10 -3.22 7.03 -1.90
N GLY A 11 -4.35 6.35 -2.14
CA GLY A 11 -5.14 6.55 -3.36
C GLY A 11 -4.54 5.91 -4.63
N VAL A 12 -3.71 4.88 -4.50
CA VAL A 12 -3.16 4.14 -5.66
C VAL A 12 -4.22 3.20 -6.23
N GLU A 13 -5.02 3.70 -7.17
CA GLU A 13 -6.15 2.95 -7.75
C GLU A 13 -5.85 2.24 -9.08
N GLU A 14 -4.81 2.67 -9.80
CA GLU A 14 -4.45 2.09 -11.10
C GLU A 14 -2.96 1.71 -11.18
N LYS A 15 -2.64 0.74 -12.05
CA LYS A 15 -1.25 0.33 -12.35
C LYS A 15 -0.34 1.49 -12.76
N LYS A 16 -0.91 2.52 -13.43
CA LYS A 16 -0.17 3.73 -13.84
C LYS A 16 0.29 4.55 -12.63
N HIS A 17 -0.55 4.71 -11.60
CA HIS A 17 -0.21 5.42 -10.36
C HIS A 17 0.97 4.74 -9.67
N TYR A 18 0.86 3.42 -9.48
CA TYR A 18 1.94 2.61 -8.89
C TYR A 18 3.26 2.77 -9.65
N LYS A 19 3.24 2.63 -10.98
CA LYS A 19 4.44 2.73 -11.81
C LYS A 19 5.13 4.09 -11.69
N ILE A 20 4.35 5.18 -11.70
CA ILE A 20 4.90 6.55 -11.58
C ILE A 20 5.49 6.76 -10.19
N LEU A 21 4.73 6.46 -9.13
CA LEU A 21 5.16 6.66 -7.75
C LEU A 21 6.37 5.79 -7.38
N LYS A 22 6.41 4.54 -7.86
CA LYS A 22 7.57 3.65 -7.70
C LYS A 22 8.82 4.21 -8.39
N LYS A 23 8.67 4.76 -9.61
CA LYS A 23 9.79 5.41 -10.32
C LYS A 23 10.31 6.65 -9.59
N LEU A 24 9.43 7.37 -8.89
CA LEU A 24 9.78 8.52 -8.04
C LEU A 24 10.40 8.13 -6.68
N GLY A 25 10.54 6.83 -6.39
CA GLY A 25 11.18 6.34 -5.17
C GLY A 25 10.24 6.18 -3.98
N CYS A 26 8.92 6.23 -4.18
CA CYS A 26 7.97 5.89 -3.12
C CYS A 26 8.11 4.39 -2.77
N LYS A 27 8.15 4.09 -1.47
CA LYS A 27 8.38 2.72 -0.96
C LYS A 27 7.09 2.02 -0.56
N TYR A 28 6.15 2.76 0.04
CA TYR A 28 4.90 2.23 0.58
C TYR A 28 3.71 2.79 -0.18
N PHE A 29 2.67 1.97 -0.34
CA PHE A 29 1.51 2.31 -1.13
C PHE A 29 0.23 1.78 -0.48
N GLN A 30 -0.86 2.52 -0.64
CA GLN A 30 -2.21 2.08 -0.30
C GLN A 30 -3.18 2.52 -1.40
N GLY A 31 -4.13 1.66 -1.75
CA GLY A 31 -5.22 2.00 -2.67
C GLY A 31 -5.81 0.76 -3.34
N TYR A 32 -6.91 0.96 -4.07
CA TYR A 32 -7.69 -0.12 -4.66
C TYR A 32 -6.95 -0.93 -5.74
N TYR A 33 -5.83 -0.44 -6.26
CA TYR A 33 -4.96 -1.24 -7.12
C TYR A 33 -4.41 -2.49 -6.41
N PHE A 34 -4.23 -2.41 -5.09
CA PHE A 34 -3.72 -3.52 -4.28
C PHE A 34 -4.84 -4.32 -3.63
N ALA A 35 -5.74 -3.64 -2.92
CA ALA A 35 -6.89 -4.25 -2.27
C ALA A 35 -7.95 -3.18 -1.94
N TYR A 36 -9.21 -3.60 -1.94
CA TYR A 36 -10.27 -2.85 -1.26
C TYR A 36 -10.12 -2.97 0.27
N PRO A 37 -10.67 -2.03 1.06
CA PRO A 37 -10.85 -2.18 2.49
C PRO A 37 -11.55 -3.49 2.80
N ARG A 38 -11.08 -4.17 3.85
CA ARG A 38 -11.57 -5.48 4.28
C ARG A 38 -11.90 -5.45 5.75
N SER A 39 -12.80 -6.33 6.18
CA SER A 39 -13.05 -6.54 7.61
C SER A 39 -11.84 -7.21 8.26
N ILE A 40 -11.79 -7.15 9.59
CA ILE A 40 -10.72 -7.79 10.35
C ILE A 40 -10.75 -9.32 10.18
N GLU A 41 -11.92 -9.92 10.01
CA GLU A 41 -12.09 -11.35 9.74
C GLU A 41 -11.48 -11.73 8.38
N GLU A 42 -11.74 -10.95 7.34
CA GLU A 42 -11.17 -11.16 6.01
C GLU A 42 -9.65 -10.99 5.98
N ILE A 43 -9.12 -10.02 6.75
CA ILE A 43 -7.67 -9.82 6.91
C ILE A 43 -7.04 -11.02 7.60
N LYS A 44 -7.62 -11.51 8.71
CA LYS A 44 -7.13 -12.68 9.47
C LYS A 44 -7.08 -13.97 8.64
N GLN A 45 -7.96 -14.11 7.65
CA GLN A 45 -7.95 -15.25 6.73
C GLN A 45 -6.86 -15.12 5.67
N THR A 46 -6.62 -13.91 5.17
CA THR A 46 -5.69 -13.66 4.06
C THR A 46 -4.24 -13.58 4.51
N PHE A 47 -3.99 -12.95 5.66
CA PHE A 47 -2.67 -12.82 6.25
C PHE A 47 -2.60 -13.80 7.42
N HIS A 48 -1.62 -14.72 7.41
CA HIS A 48 -1.35 -15.64 8.52
C HIS A 48 -0.83 -14.89 9.75
N LEU A 49 -1.64 -13.99 10.29
CA LEU A 49 -1.46 -13.36 11.59
C LEU A 49 -1.82 -14.42 12.64
N GLN A 50 -0.93 -15.39 12.81
CA GLN A 50 -0.95 -16.26 13.98
C GLN A 50 -0.47 -15.42 15.16
N ASN A 51 -1.34 -15.25 16.15
CA ASN A 51 -0.99 -14.70 17.45
C ASN A 51 0.07 -15.57 18.14
#